data_AF-A0ABC8VKG9-F1
#
_entry.id   AF-A0ABC8VKG9-F1
#
_cell.length_a   1.000
_cell.length_b   1.000
_cell.length_c   1.000
_cell.angle_alpha   90.00
_cell.angle_beta   90.00
_cell.angle_gamma   90.00
#
_symmetry.space_group_name_H-M   'P 1'
#
loop_
_entity.id
_entity.type
_entity.pdbx_description
1 polymer ?
#
loop_
_entity_poly.entity_id
_entity_poly.type
_entity_poly.pdbx_seq_one_letter_code
_entity_poly.pdbx_strand_id
1 'polypeptide(L)'
;MYGERCALDVKYMVLKNAVEARVEVKVIRLGAIDSGVNLRLHAKTGGFDEVIRLFQGAAPEPGSIRTFVVAVDRRNDLDLYIEAAPRDYPFVGKEKKPMSCSWLHSFEWSDYHGTDECEAKLGEFAELSVKVIWKSYRLWRKAE
;
A
#
# COMPACT_ATOMS: atom_id res chain seq x y z
N MET A 1 4.89 3.85 -18.32
CA MET A 1 4.81 2.39 -18.17
C MET A 1 5.01 2.05 -16.69
N TYR A 2 3.92 1.97 -15.91
CA TYR A 2 3.96 1.48 -14.53
C TYR A 2 2.73 0.59 -14.31
N GLY A 3 2.95 -0.70 -14.09
CA GLY A 3 2.16 -1.48 -13.12
C GLY A 3 0.83 -2.13 -13.52
N GLU A 4 0.58 -2.48 -14.79
CA GLU A 4 -0.58 -3.36 -15.09
C GLU A 4 -0.34 -4.84 -14.73
N ARG A 5 0.90 -5.28 -14.50
CA ARG A 5 1.23 -6.71 -14.22
C ARG A 5 2.41 -6.93 -13.25
N CYS A 6 2.38 -6.31 -12.07
CA CYS A 6 3.43 -6.38 -11.03
C CYS A 6 4.65 -5.47 -11.34
N ALA A 7 4.68 -4.29 -10.71
CA ALA A 7 5.89 -3.49 -10.62
C ALA A 7 6.58 -3.81 -9.29
N LEU A 8 7.79 -4.36 -9.35
CA LEU A 8 8.68 -4.53 -8.21
C LEU A 8 9.80 -3.49 -8.37
N ASP A 9 9.76 -2.42 -7.56
CA ASP A 9 10.81 -1.40 -7.53
C ASP A 9 11.77 -1.72 -6.37
N VAL A 10 12.94 -2.29 -6.68
CA VAL A 10 13.99 -2.60 -5.69
C VAL A 10 15.12 -1.61 -5.86
N LYS A 11 15.10 -0.53 -5.08
CA LYS A 11 16.12 0.52 -5.18
C LYS A 11 17.32 0.31 -4.25
N TYR A 12 17.13 -0.40 -3.13
CA TYR A 12 18.19 -0.66 -2.15
C TYR A 12 18.42 -2.17 -1.95
N MET A 13 19.54 -2.65 -2.49
CA MET A 13 20.03 -4.01 -2.25
C MET A 13 20.88 -4.05 -0.97
N VAL A 14 20.25 -3.76 0.18
CA VAL A 14 20.81 -4.08 1.51
C VAL A 14 19.84 -5.03 2.21
N LEU A 15 19.54 -6.16 1.56
CA LEU A 15 18.70 -7.25 2.09
C LEU A 15 19.38 -8.02 3.26
N LYS A 16 20.49 -7.52 3.81
CA LYS A 16 21.05 -8.02 5.07
C LYS A 16 20.21 -7.40 6.19
N ASN A 17 18.99 -7.91 6.42
CA ASN A 17 18.07 -7.61 7.52
C ASN A 17 16.65 -7.20 7.11
N ALA A 18 16.22 -7.35 5.86
CA ALA A 18 14.83 -7.04 5.48
C ALA A 18 13.84 -8.22 5.67
N VAL A 19 12.57 -7.91 5.89
CA VAL A 19 11.42 -8.81 5.75
C VAL A 19 10.58 -8.42 4.53
N GLU A 20 9.93 -9.42 3.95
CA GLU A 20 8.91 -9.22 2.92
C GLU A 20 7.58 -8.85 3.60
N ALA A 21 7.05 -7.67 3.28
CA ALA A 21 5.68 -7.29 3.60
C ALA A 21 4.82 -7.45 2.35
N ARG A 22 3.95 -8.45 2.35
CA ARG A 22 2.95 -8.63 1.29
C ARG A 22 1.69 -7.89 1.69
N VAL A 23 1.40 -6.81 0.96
CA VAL A 23 0.24 -5.93 1.18
C VAL A 23 -0.87 -6.34 0.22
N GLU A 24 -1.98 -6.80 0.76
CA GLU A 24 -3.21 -7.10 0.03
C GLU A 24 -4.25 -6.03 0.32
N VAL A 25 -4.76 -5.39 -0.73
CA VAL A 25 -5.80 -4.38 -0.64
C VAL A 25 -7.02 -4.88 -1.40
N LYS A 26 -8.12 -5.11 -0.66
CA LYS A 26 -9.41 -5.52 -1.19
C LYS A 26 -10.38 -4.37 -1.17
N VAL A 27 -11.02 -4.08 -2.29
CA VAL A 27 -12.11 -3.12 -2.34
C VAL A 27 -13.37 -3.78 -1.75
N ILE A 28 -13.87 -3.28 -0.61
CA ILE A 28 -15.13 -3.76 -0.02
C ILE A 28 -16.29 -3.04 -0.68
N ARG A 29 -16.20 -1.71 -0.76
CA ARG A 29 -17.23 -0.85 -1.33
C ARG A 29 -16.60 0.32 -2.06
N LEU A 30 -17.25 0.77 -3.13
CA LEU A 30 -17.00 2.05 -3.77
C LEU A 30 -18.21 2.98 -3.60
N GLY A 31 -17.93 4.27 -3.51
CA GLY A 31 -18.94 5.32 -3.55
C GLY A 31 -19.68 5.34 -4.87
N ALA A 32 -20.99 5.62 -4.82
CA ALA A 32 -21.82 5.82 -6.00
C ALA A 32 -21.58 7.22 -6.57
N ILE A 33 -20.47 7.39 -7.29
CA ILE A 33 -20.07 8.65 -7.93
C ILE A 33 -20.06 8.42 -9.43
N ASP A 34 -20.78 9.26 -10.18
CA ASP A 34 -20.95 9.11 -11.64
C ASP A 34 -19.63 9.10 -12.41
N SER A 35 -18.63 9.88 -11.95
CA SER A 35 -17.28 9.89 -12.51
C SER A 35 -16.46 8.63 -12.20
N GLY A 36 -16.89 7.85 -11.20
CA GLY A 36 -16.10 6.83 -10.55
C GLY A 36 -15.05 7.40 -9.60
N VAL A 37 -14.30 6.49 -8.95
CA VAL A 37 -13.30 6.79 -7.92
C VAL A 37 -11.91 6.44 -8.44
N ASN A 38 -10.94 7.29 -8.16
CA ASN A 38 -9.52 7.00 -8.28
C ASN A 38 -8.93 6.70 -6.89
N LEU A 39 -8.04 5.71 -6.83
CA LEU A 39 -7.25 5.39 -5.66
C LEU A 39 -5.77 5.68 -5.92
N ARG A 40 -5.10 6.14 -4.87
CA ARG A 40 -3.65 6.25 -4.80
C ARG A 40 -3.17 5.55 -3.54
N LEU A 41 -2.22 4.63 -3.69
CA LEU A 41 -1.65 3.85 -2.61
C LEU A 41 -0.13 4.04 -2.62
N HIS A 42 0.40 4.44 -1.48
CA HIS A 42 1.83 4.54 -1.23
C HIS A 42 2.22 3.75 0.00
N ALA A 43 3.48 3.32 0.02
CA ALA A 43 4.16 2.79 1.18
C ALA A 43 5.36 3.66 1.52
N LYS A 44 5.64 3.80 2.81
CA LYS A 44 6.92 4.29 3.31
C LYS A 44 7.41 3.30 4.35
N THR A 45 8.69 2.96 4.30
CA THR A 45 9.28 2.01 5.24
C THR A 45 10.21 2.76 6.18
N GLY A 46 10.13 2.45 7.48
CA GLY A 46 11.10 2.95 8.44
C GLY A 46 12.51 2.52 8.04
N GLY A 47 13.46 3.45 8.13
CA GLY A 47 14.83 3.24 7.66
C GLY A 47 15.10 3.64 6.20
N PHE A 48 14.07 4.06 5.44
CA PHE A 48 14.23 4.57 4.08
C PHE A 48 13.51 5.92 3.88
N ASP A 49 14.17 6.86 3.19
CA ASP A 49 13.62 8.21 2.96
C ASP A 49 12.62 8.27 1.81
N GLU A 50 12.50 7.21 1.03
CA GLU A 50 11.71 7.18 -0.20
C GLU A 50 10.28 6.67 -0.01
N VAL A 51 9.33 7.34 -0.65
CA VAL A 51 7.93 6.92 -0.72
C VAL A 51 7.74 6.06 -1.97
N ILE A 52 7.31 4.82 -1.76
CA ILE A 52 7.08 3.83 -2.81
C ILE A 52 5.63 3.95 -3.27
N ARG A 53 5.42 4.22 -4.57
CA ARG A 53 4.08 4.26 -5.17
C ARG A 53 3.64 2.85 -5.59
N LEU A 54 2.74 2.25 -4.82
CA LEU A 54 2.21 0.92 -5.09
C LEU A 54 1.12 0.94 -6.17
N PHE A 55 0.22 1.93 -6.13
CA PHE A 55 -0.86 2.06 -7.11
C PHE A 55 -1.31 3.51 -7.30
N GLN A 56 -1.71 3.85 -8.52
CA GLN A 56 -2.38 5.10 -8.83
C GLN A 56 -3.27 4.89 -10.06
N GLY A 57 -4.58 5.11 -9.92
CA GLY A 57 -5.52 5.02 -11.04
C GLY A 57 -6.95 4.76 -10.58
N ALA A 58 -7.78 4.29 -11.51
CA ALA A 58 -9.17 3.93 -11.24
C ALA A 58 -9.26 2.84 -10.16
N ALA A 59 -10.16 3.03 -9.21
CA ALA A 59 -10.46 2.03 -8.19
C ALA A 59 -10.92 0.72 -8.86
N PRO A 60 -10.36 -0.44 -8.46
CA PRO A 60 -10.85 -1.74 -8.92
C PRO A 60 -12.29 -1.99 -8.51
N GLU A 61 -12.98 -2.91 -9.18
CA GLU A 61 -14.34 -3.30 -8.82
C GLU A 61 -14.41 -3.87 -7.39
N PRO A 62 -15.51 -3.64 -6.64
CA PRO A 62 -15.73 -4.27 -5.35
C PRO A 62 -15.51 -5.79 -5.39
N GLY A 63 -14.84 -6.33 -4.37
CA GLY A 63 -14.41 -7.72 -4.30
C GLY A 63 -13.02 -7.98 -4.90
N SER A 64 -12.52 -7.11 -5.77
CA SER A 64 -11.17 -7.25 -6.35
C SER A 64 -10.08 -7.06 -5.31
N ILE A 65 -9.05 -7.90 -5.39
CA ILE A 65 -7.86 -7.85 -4.53
C ILE A 65 -6.67 -7.42 -5.37
N ARG A 66 -5.92 -6.43 -4.90
CA ARG A 66 -4.57 -6.11 -5.40
C ARG A 66 -3.52 -6.52 -4.38
N THR A 67 -2.44 -7.11 -4.86
CA THR A 67 -1.33 -7.55 -4.02
C THR A 67 -0.06 -6.82 -4.42
N PHE A 68 0.67 -6.33 -3.43
CA PHE A 68 1.95 -5.67 -3.56
C PHE A 68 2.96 -6.31 -2.62
N VAL A 69 4.24 -6.22 -2.95
CA VAL A 69 5.32 -6.71 -2.11
C VAL A 69 6.26 -5.54 -1.83
N VAL A 70 6.50 -5.27 -0.55
CA VAL A 70 7.37 -4.20 -0.07
C VAL A 70 8.45 -4.83 0.80
N ALA A 71 9.72 -4.50 0.54
CA ALA A 71 10.81 -4.88 1.43
C ALA A 71 10.89 -3.86 2.59
N VAL A 72 10.85 -4.35 3.83
CA VAL A 72 10.90 -3.52 5.05
C VAL A 72 12.10 -3.95 5.86
N ASP A 73 12.90 -3.00 6.36
CA ASP A 73 14.00 -3.37 7.25
C ASP A 73 13.45 -3.98 8.55
N ARG A 74 14.05 -5.06 9.06
CA ARG A 74 13.55 -5.77 10.25
C ARG A 74 13.43 -4.80 11.42
N ARG A 75 12.35 -4.94 12.19
CA ARG A 75 12.04 -4.11 13.36
C ARG A 75 11.83 -2.63 13.04
N ASN A 76 11.54 -2.31 11.79
CA ASN A 76 11.01 -1.02 11.39
C ASN A 76 9.55 -1.17 10.95
N ASP A 77 8.88 -0.03 10.85
CA ASP A 77 7.47 0.03 10.54
C ASP A 77 7.22 0.14 9.02
N LEU A 78 6.02 -0.26 8.62
CA LEU A 78 5.50 0.00 7.29
C LEU A 78 4.32 0.98 7.39
N ASP A 79 4.51 2.18 6.88
CA ASP A 79 3.45 3.16 6.76
C ASP A 79 2.74 2.98 5.41
N LEU A 80 1.43 2.76 5.44
CA LEU A 80 0.59 2.74 4.25
C LEU A 80 -0.28 3.99 4.19
N TYR A 81 -0.19 4.71 3.07
CA TYR A 81 -1.01 5.87 2.77
C TYR A 81 -1.93 5.58 1.59
N ILE A 82 -3.24 5.69 1.82
CA ILE A 82 -4.27 5.50 0.81
C ILE A 82 -5.05 6.79 0.65
N GLU A 83 -5.23 7.25 -0.58
CA GLU A 83 -6.05 8.40 -0.92
C GLU A 83 -7.10 7.99 -1.96
N ALA A 84 -8.34 8.43 -1.76
CA ALA A 84 -9.44 8.29 -2.72
C ALA A 84 -9.95 9.66 -3.15
N ALA A 85 -10.26 9.81 -4.43
CA ALA A 85 -10.84 11.02 -5.01
C ALA A 85 -11.77 10.68 -6.19
N PRO A 86 -12.72 11.55 -6.58
CA PRO A 86 -13.42 11.44 -7.85
C PRO A 86 -12.44 11.36 -9.01
N ARG A 87 -12.79 10.56 -10.03
CA ARG A 87 -11.92 10.35 -11.20
C ARG A 87 -11.64 11.64 -11.97
N ASP A 88 -12.65 12.51 -12.06
CA ASP A 88 -12.60 13.74 -12.86
C ASP A 88 -11.74 14.83 -12.21
N TYR A 89 -11.27 14.63 -10.99
CA TYR A 89 -10.39 15.57 -10.31
C TYR A 89 -8.91 15.16 -10.47
N PRO A 90 -8.11 15.93 -11.22
CA PRO A 90 -6.67 15.69 -11.25
C PRO A 90 -6.08 16.04 -9.89
N PHE A 91 -5.14 15.21 -9.40
CA PHE A 91 -4.37 15.47 -8.17
C PHE A 91 -3.38 16.65 -8.37
N VAL A 92 -3.87 17.83 -8.73
CA VAL A 92 -3.08 19.00 -9.12
C VAL A 92 -3.46 20.18 -8.23
N GLY A 93 -2.46 20.72 -7.53
CA GLY A 93 -2.33 22.15 -7.20
C GLY A 93 -3.38 22.77 -6.28
N LYS A 94 -2.92 23.18 -5.10
CA LYS A 94 -3.55 24.10 -4.13
C LYS A 94 -4.54 25.10 -4.78
N GLU A 95 -5.83 24.85 -4.64
CA GLU A 95 -6.86 25.77 -4.10
C GLU A 95 -8.25 25.13 -4.23
N LYS A 96 -8.98 25.08 -3.10
CA LYS A 96 -10.21 24.31 -2.79
C LYS A 96 -9.98 22.80 -2.49
N LYS A 97 -10.01 22.43 -1.21
CA LYS A 97 -10.20 21.04 -0.74
C LYS A 97 -11.51 20.95 0.08
N PRO A 98 -12.20 19.79 0.17
CA PRO A 98 -11.65 18.44 -0.06
C PRO A 98 -12.58 17.54 -0.90
N MET A 99 -12.23 17.19 -2.14
CA MET A 99 -12.83 16.01 -2.79
C MET A 99 -11.86 14.82 -2.75
N SER A 100 -11.00 14.75 -1.74
CA SER A 100 -10.25 13.53 -1.47
C SER A 100 -10.28 13.18 0.00
N CYS A 101 -10.43 11.89 0.29
CA CYS A 101 -10.26 11.33 1.62
C CYS A 101 -8.96 10.55 1.64
N SER A 102 -8.24 10.61 2.76
CA SER A 102 -7.02 9.85 2.95
C SER A 102 -7.07 9.05 4.24
N TRP A 103 -6.40 7.92 4.20
CA TRP A 103 -6.19 7.03 5.32
C TRP A 103 -4.68 6.75 5.43
N LEU A 104 -4.17 6.83 6.66
CA LEU A 104 -2.78 6.55 6.99
C LEU A 104 -2.77 5.56 8.14
N HIS A 105 -1.96 4.52 8.03
CA HIS A 105 -1.76 3.57 9.11
C HIS A 105 -0.33 3.04 9.10
N SER A 106 0.22 2.88 10.30
CA SER A 106 1.54 2.35 10.54
C SER A 106 1.39 0.93 11.06
N PHE A 107 1.92 -0.03 10.31
CA PHE A 107 2.04 -1.41 10.76
C PHE A 107 3.36 -1.54 11.50
N GLU A 108 3.27 -1.53 12.82
CA GLU A 108 4.41 -1.62 13.72
C GLU A 108 4.96 -3.04 13.78
N TRP A 109 6.22 -3.16 14.19
CA TRP A 109 6.80 -4.44 14.58
C TRP A 109 6.80 -5.47 13.45
N SER A 110 7.55 -5.18 12.39
CA SER A 110 7.86 -6.13 11.32
C SER A 110 8.62 -7.37 11.84
N ASP A 111 7.87 -8.28 12.46
CA ASP A 111 8.35 -9.52 13.05
C ASP A 111 8.65 -10.55 11.96
N TYR A 112 9.31 -11.64 12.35
CA TYR A 112 9.74 -12.68 11.40
C TYR A 112 8.57 -13.29 10.63
N HIS A 113 7.38 -13.35 11.25
CA HIS A 113 6.14 -13.92 10.72
C HIS A 113 4.94 -13.21 11.37
N GLY A 114 3.89 -12.95 10.60
CA GLY A 114 2.70 -12.30 11.14
C GLY A 114 1.67 -11.97 10.06
N THR A 115 0.48 -11.58 10.50
CA THR A 115 -0.56 -11.06 9.63
C THR A 115 -1.34 -9.99 10.38
N ASP A 116 -1.38 -8.81 9.80
CA ASP A 116 -2.16 -7.67 10.30
C ASP A 116 -3.27 -7.38 9.31
N GLU A 117 -4.47 -7.09 9.80
CA GLU A 117 -5.61 -6.73 8.95
C GLU A 117 -6.36 -5.55 9.57
N CYS A 118 -6.71 -4.58 8.72
CA CYS A 118 -7.44 -3.39 9.13
C CYS A 118 -8.33 -2.89 7.98
N GLU A 119 -9.39 -2.15 8.34
CA GLU A 119 -10.27 -1.51 7.37
C GLU A 119 -9.87 -0.04 7.15
N ALA A 120 -9.67 0.34 5.90
CA ALA A 120 -9.44 1.72 5.50
C ALA A 120 -10.76 2.34 5.00
N LYS A 121 -11.31 3.27 5.79
CA LYS A 121 -12.54 4.01 5.48
C LYS A 121 -12.19 5.36 4.87
N LEU A 122 -12.44 5.52 3.58
CA LEU A 122 -12.11 6.72 2.80
C LEU A 122 -13.38 7.57 2.57
N GLY A 123 -14.08 7.87 3.67
CA GLY A 123 -15.33 8.63 3.63
C GLY A 123 -16.40 7.96 2.76
N GLU A 124 -17.04 8.75 1.89
CA GLU A 124 -18.05 8.25 0.95
C GLU A 124 -17.44 7.59 -0.30
N PHE A 125 -16.12 7.70 -0.51
CA PHE A 125 -15.46 7.26 -1.75
C PHE A 125 -15.21 5.76 -1.79
N ALA A 126 -14.73 5.17 -0.70
CA ALA A 126 -14.39 3.76 -0.67
C ALA A 126 -14.24 3.22 0.75
N GLU A 127 -14.47 1.93 0.88
CA GLU A 127 -14.11 1.12 2.04
C GLU A 127 -13.25 -0.04 1.56
N LEU A 128 -12.07 -0.22 2.16
CA LEU A 128 -11.08 -1.21 1.76
C LEU A 128 -10.71 -2.08 2.96
N SER A 129 -10.47 -3.38 2.73
CA SER A 129 -9.72 -4.22 3.68
C SER A 129 -8.26 -4.23 3.25
N VAL A 130 -7.38 -3.93 4.19
CA VAL A 130 -5.93 -3.93 4.01
C VAL A 130 -5.37 -5.02 4.89
N LYS A 131 -4.64 -5.96 4.29
CA LYS A 131 -3.99 -7.07 4.96
C LYS A 131 -2.50 -7.06 4.66
N VAL A 132 -1.67 -7.08 5.69
CA VAL A 132 -0.22 -7.15 5.57
C VAL A 132 0.25 -8.49 6.11
N ILE A 133 0.99 -9.25 5.29
CA ILE A 133 1.55 -10.54 5.67
C ILE A 133 3.07 -10.41 5.69
N TRP A 134 3.66 -10.69 6.84
CA TRP A 134 5.10 -10.60 7.05
C TRP A 134 5.78 -11.95 6.82
N LYS A 135 6.81 -11.97 5.98
CA LYS A 135 7.62 -13.17 5.71
C LYS A 135 9.10 -12.83 5.76
N SER A 136 9.83 -13.55 6.61
CA SER A 136 11.29 -13.55 6.59
C SER A 136 11.83 -14.74 5.80
N TYR A 137 12.79 -14.48 4.91
CA TYR A 137 13.53 -15.53 4.22
C TYR A 137 14.87 -15.73 4.94
N ARG A 138 15.00 -16.82 5.71
CA ARG A 138 16.31 -17.22 6.23
C ARG A 138 17.14 -17.71 5.05
N LEU A 139 18.27 -17.03 4.77
CA LEU A 139 19.31 -17.63 3.95
C LEU A 139 19.89 -18.81 4.74
N TRP A 140 19.65 -20.02 4.26
CA TRP A 140 20.34 -21.21 4.73
C TRP A 140 21.84 -21.02 4.49
N ARG A 141 22.61 -20.71 5.54
CA ARG A 141 24.05 -20.90 5.50
C ARG A 141 24.28 -22.41 5.54
N LYS A 142 24.93 -22.98 4.52
CA LYS A 142 25.59 -24.27 4.71
C LYS A 142 26.58 -24.08 5.86
N ALA A 143 26.50 -24.95 6.86
CA ALA A 143 27.55 -25.06 7.87
C ALA A 143 28.84 -25.45 7.14
N GLU A 144 29.90 -24.66 7.33
CA GLU A 144 31.28 -25.04 7.03
C GLU A 144 31.78 -26.04 8.07
#